data_AF-A0A8K0D5J8-F1
#
_entry.id   AF-A0A8K0D5J8-F1
#
_cell.length_a   1.000
_cell.length_b   1.000
_cell.length_c   1.000
_cell.angle_alpha   90.00
_cell.angle_beta   90.00
_cell.angle_gamma   90.00
#
_symmetry.space_group_name_H-M   'P 1'
#
loop_
_entity.id
_entity.type
_entity.pdbx_description
1 polymer ?
#
loop_
_entity_poly.entity_id
_entity_poly.type
_entity_poly.pdbx_seq_one_letter_code
_entity_poly.pdbx_strand_id
1 'polypeptide(L)'
;MLQFVLNQSFFKVCKQLYVLARLNNTYRTNLATLQEAMGVMQHHDAVTGTEQQHVADDYAKLLTEGLNKCSPIAMTSLNTLSSTKSNGSKQSTIPYTSCFLRNISQCKLTEEAENFIATIYNPLSRVIDYYVRVPVTKGHYVVVSPNGDELQAQLIPIHPHVLNAPGRKSKATLDLVFVATELPPLGFKTFYVTKRSKPKLSRNHRQSEIEQKTFVKFSRINGYLNKIIINQKAVPIRQEFYYYKSASKPKEPSGAYLFNPAHNIPIKIAERVKNKFYIGEVVKEIHQTFNTWISQIIRIYPKENFVEFNWSVGPLPSTNRTRHSTEVISRFISSLHTNATFYTDSNGREMMKRIINWRPSWKLNVTQPTSGNYYPVTTKILIRDPKKDLEVAILTDRAQGGTSLHNGHIELMVCI
;
A
#
# COMPACT_ATOMS: atom_id res chain seq x y z
N MET A 1 -0.43 9.20 -8.48
CA MET A 1 -1.33 8.05 -8.20
C MET A 1 -1.53 7.67 -6.72
N LEU A 2 -0.49 7.44 -5.90
CA LEU A 2 -0.68 7.14 -4.46
C LEU A 2 -1.50 8.19 -3.71
N GLN A 3 -1.17 9.46 -3.98
CA GLN A 3 -1.88 10.60 -3.41
C GLN A 3 -3.37 10.56 -3.76
N PHE A 4 -3.72 10.17 -4.99
CA PHE A 4 -5.12 10.01 -5.42
C PHE A 4 -5.86 8.94 -4.60
N VAL A 5 -5.27 7.77 -4.37
CA VAL A 5 -5.90 6.68 -3.57
C VAL A 5 -6.09 7.09 -2.11
N LEU A 6 -5.10 7.77 -1.54
CA LEU A 6 -5.21 8.35 -0.20
C LEU A 6 -6.37 9.35 -0.13
N ASN A 7 -6.46 10.24 -1.12
CA ASN A 7 -7.54 11.22 -1.23
C ASN A 7 -8.91 10.57 -1.37
N GLN A 8 -9.04 9.52 -2.19
CA GLN A 8 -10.30 8.78 -2.34
C GLN A 8 -10.76 8.18 -1.02
N SER A 9 -9.85 7.54 -0.30
CA SER A 9 -10.14 6.92 1.00
C SER A 9 -10.52 7.96 2.04
N PHE A 10 -9.75 9.06 2.13
CA PHE A 10 -10.00 10.13 3.08
C PHE A 10 -11.28 10.92 2.76
N PHE A 11 -11.57 11.14 1.47
CA PHE A 11 -12.82 11.76 1.03
C PHE A 11 -14.04 10.95 1.51
N LYS A 12 -14.00 9.61 1.36
CA LYS A 12 -15.06 8.72 1.89
C LYS A 12 -15.22 8.90 3.40
N VAL A 13 -14.11 8.94 4.15
CA VAL A 13 -14.11 9.16 5.61
C VAL A 13 -14.75 10.50 5.97
N CYS A 14 -14.34 11.60 5.34
CA CYS A 14 -14.93 12.91 5.60
C CYS A 14 -16.44 12.93 5.29
N LYS A 15 -16.88 12.33 4.18
CA LYS A 15 -18.31 12.25 3.83
C LYS A 15 -19.11 11.51 4.90
N GLN A 16 -18.60 10.36 5.35
CA GLN A 16 -19.25 9.56 6.39
C GLN A 16 -19.32 10.32 7.70
N LEU A 17 -18.19 10.87 8.16
CA LEU A 17 -18.12 11.62 9.41
C LEU A 17 -18.98 12.90 9.38
N TYR A 18 -19.00 13.63 8.27
CA TYR A 18 -19.85 14.79 8.05
C TYR A 18 -21.34 14.47 8.32
N VAL A 19 -21.81 13.36 7.74
CA VAL A 19 -23.20 12.89 7.92
C VAL A 19 -23.44 12.38 9.34
N LEU A 20 -22.55 11.55 9.87
CA LEU A 20 -22.68 10.94 11.20
C LEU A 20 -22.71 11.99 12.31
N ALA A 21 -21.88 13.03 12.21
CA ALA A 21 -21.83 14.13 13.17
C ALA A 21 -22.90 15.22 12.93
N ARG A 22 -23.70 15.09 11.86
CA ARG A 22 -24.75 16.06 11.46
C ARG A 22 -24.20 17.49 11.39
N LEU A 23 -23.02 17.66 10.79
CA LEU A 23 -22.42 18.99 10.65
C LEU A 23 -23.29 19.87 9.72
N ASN A 24 -23.29 21.17 10.01
CA ASN A 24 -24.10 22.13 9.26
C ASN A 24 -23.59 22.36 7.82
N ASN A 25 -24.32 23.15 7.04
CA ASN A 25 -24.01 23.41 5.63
C ASN A 25 -22.71 24.17 5.38
N THR A 26 -22.10 24.83 6.38
CA THR A 26 -20.85 25.59 6.17
C THR A 26 -19.69 24.65 5.84
N TYR A 27 -19.71 23.40 6.33
CA TYR A 27 -18.70 22.39 6.01
C TYR A 27 -18.91 21.73 4.63
N ARG A 28 -20.06 21.95 3.99
CA ARG A 28 -20.38 21.34 2.69
C ARG A 28 -19.49 21.86 1.57
N THR A 29 -19.14 23.15 1.60
CA THR A 29 -18.23 23.76 0.61
C THR A 29 -16.81 23.20 0.72
N ASN A 30 -16.31 23.00 1.95
CA ASN A 30 -15.02 22.35 2.19
C ASN A 30 -14.98 20.91 1.65
N LEU A 31 -16.09 20.17 1.79
CA LEU A 31 -16.22 18.82 1.24
C LEU A 31 -16.27 18.84 -0.29
N ALA A 32 -16.92 19.84 -0.87
CA ALA A 32 -17.03 20.03 -2.32
C ALA A 32 -15.64 20.25 -2.96
N THR A 33 -14.73 20.97 -2.32
CA THR A 33 -13.36 21.18 -2.85
C THR A 33 -12.65 19.85 -3.14
N LEU A 34 -12.67 18.90 -2.19
CA LEU A 34 -12.05 17.59 -2.44
C LEU A 34 -12.88 16.77 -3.44
N GLN A 35 -14.20 16.90 -3.45
CA GLN A 35 -15.05 16.24 -4.44
C GLN A 35 -14.72 16.66 -5.88
N GLU A 36 -14.55 17.96 -6.11
CA GLU A 36 -14.21 18.54 -7.41
C GLU A 36 -12.80 18.10 -7.84
N ALA A 37 -11.81 18.21 -6.95
CA ALA A 37 -10.46 17.73 -7.22
C ALA A 37 -10.45 16.24 -7.61
N MET A 38 -11.18 15.39 -6.88
CA MET A 38 -11.32 13.97 -7.20
C MET A 38 -12.01 13.73 -8.55
N GLY A 39 -12.97 14.59 -8.91
CA GLY A 39 -13.62 14.59 -10.23
C GLY A 39 -12.66 14.93 -11.36
N VAL A 40 -11.87 15.99 -11.21
CA VAL A 40 -10.80 16.37 -12.17
C VAL A 40 -9.80 15.23 -12.34
N MET A 41 -9.43 14.54 -11.25
CA MET A 41 -8.50 13.41 -11.34
C MET A 41 -9.05 12.21 -12.13
N GLN A 42 -10.35 12.14 -12.40
CA GLN A 42 -10.90 11.10 -13.30
C GLN A 42 -10.71 11.41 -14.78
N HIS A 43 -10.18 12.60 -15.11
CA HIS A 43 -9.82 12.93 -16.49
C HIS A 43 -8.84 11.88 -17.05
N HIS A 44 -9.00 11.59 -18.34
CA HIS A 44 -8.20 10.57 -19.04
C HIS A 44 -6.76 10.98 -19.30
N ASP A 45 -6.39 12.23 -18.96
CA ASP A 45 -5.01 12.71 -18.84
C ASP A 45 -4.65 13.14 -17.42
N ALA A 46 -5.26 12.56 -16.39
CA ALA A 46 -4.89 12.85 -15.00
C ALA A 46 -4.47 11.57 -14.28
N VAL A 47 -5.42 10.70 -13.93
CA VAL A 47 -5.08 9.43 -13.26
C VAL A 47 -4.21 8.50 -14.11
N THR A 48 -4.24 8.68 -15.43
CA THR A 48 -3.44 7.96 -16.42
C THR A 48 -1.96 8.37 -16.42
N GLY A 49 -1.62 9.56 -15.92
CA GLY A 49 -0.24 10.07 -15.93
C GLY A 49 0.25 10.47 -17.32
N THR A 50 -0.65 10.90 -18.19
CA THR A 50 -0.37 11.26 -19.60
C THR A 50 -0.32 12.76 -19.86
N GLU A 51 -0.47 13.56 -18.81
CA GLU A 51 -0.28 15.00 -18.79
C GLU A 51 1.18 15.44 -18.82
N GLN A 52 1.41 16.74 -19.04
CA GLN A 52 2.73 17.35 -18.85
C GLN A 52 3.05 17.51 -17.36
N GLN A 53 4.35 17.52 -17.02
CA GLN A 53 4.80 17.58 -15.62
C GLN A 53 4.19 18.75 -14.81
N HIS A 54 4.11 19.95 -15.38
CA HIS A 54 3.55 21.10 -14.66
C HIS A 54 2.04 20.95 -14.39
N VAL A 55 1.33 20.17 -15.21
CA VAL A 55 -0.09 19.84 -14.99
C VAL A 55 -0.21 18.76 -13.91
N ALA A 56 0.68 17.76 -13.91
CA ALA A 56 0.75 16.78 -12.83
C ALA A 56 1.02 17.44 -11.46
N ASP A 57 1.87 18.47 -11.45
CA ASP A 57 2.17 19.27 -10.25
C ASP A 57 0.93 20.07 -9.78
N ASP A 58 0.15 20.64 -10.71
CA ASP A 58 -1.12 21.30 -10.39
C ASP A 58 -2.18 20.33 -9.86
N TYR A 59 -2.29 19.14 -10.44
CA TYR A 59 -3.13 18.06 -9.93
C TYR A 59 -2.76 17.64 -8.50
N ALA A 60 -1.47 17.53 -8.20
CA ALA A 60 -0.99 17.25 -6.84
C ALA A 60 -1.33 18.39 -5.87
N LYS A 61 -1.28 19.65 -6.33
CA LYS A 61 -1.71 20.82 -5.55
C LYS A 61 -3.21 20.77 -5.25
N LEU A 62 -4.06 20.57 -6.26
CA LEU A 62 -5.52 20.48 -6.09
C LEU A 62 -5.92 19.38 -5.08
N LEU A 63 -5.31 18.20 -5.18
CA LEU A 63 -5.54 17.11 -4.23
C LEU A 63 -5.09 17.48 -2.81
N THR A 64 -3.95 18.15 -2.67
CA THR A 64 -3.45 18.59 -1.35
C THR A 64 -4.38 19.62 -0.72
N GLU A 65 -4.84 20.60 -1.49
CA GLU A 65 -5.82 21.59 -1.04
C GLU A 65 -7.13 20.92 -0.61
N GLY A 66 -7.60 19.94 -1.39
CA GLY A 66 -8.75 19.11 -1.03
C GLY A 66 -8.59 18.40 0.33
N LEU A 67 -7.45 17.73 0.57
CA LEU A 67 -7.17 17.10 1.89
C LEU A 67 -7.20 18.12 3.03
N ASN A 68 -6.59 19.29 2.82
CA ASN A 68 -6.51 20.34 3.83
C ASN A 68 -7.89 20.92 4.16
N LYS A 69 -8.79 21.04 3.18
CA LYS A 69 -10.20 21.46 3.41
C LYS A 69 -11.05 20.36 4.06
N CYS A 70 -10.76 19.09 3.75
CA CYS A 70 -11.48 17.95 4.32
C CYS A 70 -11.07 17.67 5.78
N SER A 71 -9.83 17.94 6.16
CA SER A 71 -9.28 17.60 7.49
C SER A 71 -10.06 18.23 8.67
N PRO A 72 -10.46 19.53 8.64
CA PRO A 72 -11.32 20.11 9.65
C PRO A 72 -12.66 19.40 9.83
N ILE A 73 -13.24 18.83 8.74
CA ILE A 73 -14.49 18.08 8.81
C ILE A 73 -14.31 16.84 9.68
N ALA A 74 -13.25 16.07 9.44
CA ALA A 74 -12.94 14.89 10.25
C ALA A 74 -12.68 15.26 11.71
N MET A 75 -11.89 16.31 11.96
CA MET A 75 -11.59 16.81 13.32
C MET A 75 -12.85 17.24 14.07
N THR A 76 -13.68 18.11 13.47
CA THR A 76 -14.92 18.60 14.10
C THR A 76 -15.88 17.44 14.33
N SER A 77 -16.04 16.55 13.34
CA SER A 77 -16.94 15.40 13.47
C SER A 77 -16.52 14.47 14.60
N LEU A 78 -15.23 14.14 14.71
CA LEU A 78 -14.73 13.29 15.80
C LEU A 78 -14.90 13.97 17.16
N ASN A 79 -14.69 15.28 17.28
CA ASN A 79 -14.98 16.02 18.51
C ASN A 79 -16.47 15.98 18.88
N THR A 80 -17.36 16.22 17.91
CA THR A 80 -18.81 16.16 18.12
C THR A 80 -19.26 14.76 18.55
N LEU A 81 -18.76 13.71 17.88
CA LEU A 81 -19.12 12.32 18.16
C LEU A 81 -18.50 11.79 19.46
N SER A 82 -17.33 12.29 19.86
CA SER A 82 -16.68 11.89 21.12
C SER A 82 -17.24 12.64 22.33
N SER A 83 -17.98 13.72 22.13
CA SER A 83 -18.52 14.51 23.23
C SER A 83 -19.73 13.83 23.87
N THR A 84 -19.57 13.40 25.11
CA THR A 84 -20.71 13.13 25.99
C THR A 84 -21.31 14.47 26.39
N LYS A 85 -22.61 14.68 26.16
CA LYS A 85 -23.35 15.85 26.65
C LYS A 85 -23.39 15.84 28.18
N SER A 86 -22.28 16.19 28.85
CA SER A 86 -22.28 16.50 30.27
C SER A 86 -22.73 17.94 30.42
N ASN A 87 -23.96 18.12 30.94
CA ASN A 87 -24.55 19.42 31.20
C ASN A 87 -23.59 20.30 32.03
N GLY A 88 -23.12 21.41 31.46
CA GLY A 88 -22.51 22.51 32.21
C GLY A 88 -20.99 22.68 32.12
N SER A 89 -20.22 21.74 31.57
CA SER A 89 -18.77 21.92 31.37
C SER A 89 -18.48 22.52 29.99
N LYS A 90 -17.68 23.61 29.91
CA LYS A 90 -17.13 24.10 28.63
C LYS A 90 -16.50 22.92 27.89
N GLN A 91 -17.01 22.67 26.69
CA GLN A 91 -16.60 21.52 25.88
C GLN A 91 -15.14 21.71 25.43
N SER A 92 -14.24 20.89 25.97
CA SER A 92 -12.84 20.90 25.57
C SER A 92 -12.69 20.31 24.18
N THR A 93 -12.37 21.14 23.19
CA THR A 93 -12.04 20.69 21.83
C THR A 93 -10.68 20.00 21.83
N ILE A 94 -10.65 18.73 21.43
CA ILE A 94 -9.40 17.99 21.25
C ILE A 94 -8.85 18.32 19.86
N PRO A 95 -7.60 18.81 19.73
CA PRO A 95 -6.99 19.01 18.44
C PRO A 95 -6.68 17.65 17.79
N TYR A 96 -7.21 17.40 16.59
CA TYR A 96 -6.87 16.22 15.79
C TYR A 96 -5.95 16.59 14.65
N THR A 97 -4.91 15.78 14.43
CA THR A 97 -3.99 15.93 13.29
C THR A 97 -3.98 14.63 12.49
N SER A 98 -4.26 14.73 11.19
CA SER A 98 -4.12 13.60 10.26
C SER A 98 -2.69 13.54 9.71
N CYS A 99 -2.07 12.36 9.75
CA CYS A 99 -0.72 12.16 9.21
C CYS A 99 -0.78 11.45 7.85
N PHE A 100 -0.76 12.25 6.78
CA PHE A 100 -0.85 11.79 5.39
C PHE A 100 0.48 11.24 4.83
N LEU A 101 1.62 11.56 5.45
CA LEU A 101 2.97 11.15 5.01
C LEU A 101 3.49 9.89 5.70
N ARG A 102 2.58 9.01 6.16
CA ARG A 102 2.96 7.73 6.80
C ARG A 102 3.61 6.74 5.83
N ASN A 103 3.41 6.89 4.52
CA ASN A 103 4.08 6.07 3.49
C ASN A 103 5.62 6.25 3.50
N ILE A 104 6.11 7.43 3.90
CA ILE A 104 7.53 7.72 4.11
C ILE A 104 7.89 7.74 5.62
N SER A 105 7.07 7.11 6.46
CA SER A 105 7.21 7.07 7.92
C SER A 105 7.48 8.47 8.51
N GLN A 106 6.62 9.43 8.21
CA GLN A 106 6.68 10.80 8.72
C GLN A 106 5.34 11.24 9.33
N CYS A 107 5.38 11.73 10.56
CA CYS A 107 4.24 12.29 11.28
C CYS A 107 4.74 13.15 12.44
N LYS A 108 4.73 14.47 12.27
CA LYS A 108 5.29 15.42 13.23
C LYS A 108 4.77 15.20 14.66
N LEU A 109 3.46 15.00 14.82
CA LEU A 109 2.82 14.82 16.12
C LEU A 109 3.39 13.62 16.89
N THR A 110 3.52 12.45 16.25
CA THR A 110 3.98 11.22 16.90
C THR A 110 5.50 11.18 17.10
N GLU A 111 6.23 12.06 16.42
CA GLU A 111 7.67 12.21 16.57
C GLU A 111 8.07 13.13 17.73
N GLU A 112 7.27 14.16 17.99
CA GLU A 112 7.55 15.21 18.98
C GLU A 112 6.83 15.00 20.32
N ALA A 113 5.63 14.40 20.31
CA ALA A 113 4.86 14.21 21.52
C ALA A 113 5.36 13.00 22.34
N GLU A 114 5.52 13.20 23.66
CA GLU A 114 5.74 12.07 24.58
C GLU A 114 4.46 11.28 24.83
N ASN A 115 3.31 11.96 24.83
CA ASN A 115 1.99 11.35 24.99
C ASN A 115 1.09 11.80 23.85
N PHE A 116 0.43 10.87 23.18
CA PHE A 116 -0.54 11.18 22.15
C PHE A 116 -1.68 10.18 22.11
N ILE A 117 -2.77 10.59 21.48
CA ILE A 117 -3.97 9.79 21.31
C ILE A 117 -4.07 9.37 19.84
N ALA A 118 -4.18 8.07 19.59
CA ALA A 118 -4.43 7.50 18.27
C ALA A 118 -5.91 7.13 18.15
N THR A 119 -6.68 7.93 17.40
CA THR A 119 -8.08 7.63 17.09
C THR A 119 -8.17 6.96 15.72
N ILE A 120 -8.70 5.73 15.69
CA ILE A 120 -8.76 4.90 14.49
C ILE A 120 -10.23 4.76 14.07
N TYR A 121 -10.57 5.35 12.93
CA TYR A 121 -11.91 5.26 12.34
C TYR A 121 -11.97 4.14 11.30
N ASN A 122 -13.01 3.31 11.39
CA ASN A 122 -13.32 2.25 10.44
C ASN A 122 -14.42 2.73 9.47
N PRO A 123 -14.09 3.00 8.20
CA PRO A 123 -15.07 3.46 7.20
C PRO A 123 -15.88 2.31 6.57
N LEU A 124 -15.69 1.07 7.02
CA LEU A 124 -16.41 -0.11 6.52
C LEU A 124 -17.66 -0.38 7.37
N SER A 125 -18.65 -1.05 6.77
CA SER A 125 -19.91 -1.43 7.42
C SER A 125 -19.81 -2.71 8.25
N ARG A 126 -18.60 -3.20 8.52
CA ARG A 126 -18.33 -4.42 9.31
C ARG A 126 -17.25 -4.17 10.34
N VAL A 127 -17.26 -4.97 11.39
CA VAL A 127 -16.17 -5.00 12.38
C VAL A 127 -14.89 -5.47 11.70
N ILE A 128 -13.77 -4.81 11.99
CA ILE A 128 -12.44 -5.20 11.51
C ILE A 128 -11.41 -5.12 12.63
N ASP A 129 -10.37 -5.93 12.51
CA ASP A 129 -9.09 -5.67 13.16
C ASP A 129 -8.21 -4.86 12.21
N TYR A 130 -7.39 -3.93 12.73
CA TYR A 130 -6.48 -3.14 11.91
C TYR A 130 -5.11 -3.00 12.57
N TYR A 131 -4.05 -3.26 11.80
CA TYR A 131 -2.67 -3.09 12.23
C TYR A 131 -2.26 -1.62 12.12
N VAL A 132 -2.34 -0.89 13.22
CA VAL A 132 -1.96 0.51 13.30
C VAL A 132 -0.44 0.61 13.26
N ARG A 133 0.07 1.45 12.34
CA ARG A 133 1.48 1.79 12.21
C ARG A 133 1.67 3.30 12.31
N VAL A 134 2.49 3.75 13.26
CA VAL A 134 2.82 5.16 13.46
C VAL A 134 4.32 5.38 13.58
N PRO A 135 4.91 6.36 12.87
CA PRO A 135 6.35 6.62 12.93
C PRO A 135 6.69 7.33 14.23
N VAL A 136 7.74 6.87 14.91
CA VAL A 136 8.15 7.37 16.22
C VAL A 136 9.66 7.49 16.32
N THR A 137 10.12 8.32 17.24
CA THR A 137 11.54 8.45 17.58
C THR A 137 11.97 7.30 18.51
N LYS A 138 13.28 7.09 18.67
CA LYS A 138 13.81 6.07 19.59
C LYS A 138 13.26 6.28 21.02
N GLY A 139 12.79 5.20 21.64
CA GLY A 139 12.23 5.18 22.98
C GLY A 139 11.45 3.92 23.26
N HIS A 140 10.88 3.81 24.45
CA HIS A 140 9.92 2.76 24.81
C HIS A 140 8.52 3.33 24.74
N TYR A 141 7.58 2.60 24.16
CA TYR A 141 6.20 3.05 24.00
C TYR A 141 5.26 2.04 24.61
N VAL A 142 4.25 2.56 25.31
CA VAL A 142 3.16 1.79 25.87
C VAL A 142 1.87 2.25 25.19
N VAL A 143 1.10 1.28 24.72
CA VAL A 143 -0.19 1.51 24.08
C VAL A 143 -1.27 0.98 24.99
N VAL A 144 -2.26 1.81 25.32
CA VAL A 144 -3.39 1.45 26.16
C VAL A 144 -4.67 1.55 25.35
N SER A 145 -5.50 0.51 25.43
CA SER A 145 -6.79 0.41 24.75
C SER A 145 -7.84 1.36 25.35
N PRO A 146 -8.99 1.57 24.68
CA PRO A 146 -10.10 2.34 25.27
C PRO A 146 -10.58 1.80 26.63
N ASN A 147 -10.39 0.50 26.90
CA ASN A 147 -10.85 -0.16 28.11
C ASN A 147 -9.84 -0.08 29.27
N GLY A 148 -8.66 0.52 29.04
CA GLY A 148 -7.59 0.64 30.04
C GLY A 148 -6.54 -0.48 29.98
N ASP A 149 -6.69 -1.46 29.09
CA ASP A 149 -5.75 -2.58 28.95
C ASP A 149 -4.49 -2.17 28.17
N GLU A 150 -3.31 -2.56 28.67
CA GLU A 150 -2.04 -2.42 27.94
C GLU A 150 -2.00 -3.43 26.77
N LEU A 151 -1.80 -2.92 25.55
CA LEU A 151 -1.76 -3.71 24.33
C LEU A 151 -0.34 -4.15 23.98
N GLN A 152 -0.24 -5.34 23.40
CA GLN A 152 1.00 -5.78 22.77
C GLN A 152 1.34 -4.85 21.59
N ALA A 153 2.50 -4.22 21.67
CA ALA A 153 3.00 -3.31 20.65
C ALA A 153 4.45 -3.64 20.30
N GLN A 154 4.83 -3.38 19.07
CA GLN A 154 6.12 -3.74 18.51
C GLN A 154 6.77 -2.53 17.84
N LEU A 155 8.05 -2.32 18.11
CA LEU A 155 8.86 -1.32 17.42
C LEU A 155 9.62 -1.99 16.26
N ILE A 156 9.43 -1.48 15.06
CA ILE A 156 10.07 -1.96 13.85
C ILE A 156 11.00 -0.88 13.31
N PRO A 157 12.29 -1.16 13.04
CA PRO A 157 13.17 -0.21 12.36
C PRO A 157 12.63 0.18 10.99
N ILE A 158 12.65 1.48 10.67
CA ILE A 158 12.29 1.96 9.34
C ILE A 158 13.38 1.52 8.34
N HIS A 159 12.97 1.01 7.18
CA HIS A 159 13.92 0.56 6.16
C HIS A 159 14.83 1.71 5.70
N PRO A 160 16.16 1.49 5.50
CA PRO A 160 17.09 2.55 5.12
C PRO A 160 16.67 3.37 3.88
N HIS A 161 16.06 2.71 2.91
CA HIS A 161 15.57 3.37 1.70
C HIS A 161 14.40 4.34 1.98
N VAL A 162 13.58 4.08 3.01
CA VAL A 162 12.54 5.02 3.47
C VAL A 162 13.17 6.15 4.29
N LEU A 163 14.15 5.83 5.15
CA LEU A 163 14.89 6.85 5.91
C LEU A 163 15.54 7.89 5.00
N ASN A 164 16.04 7.44 3.84
CA ASN A 164 16.73 8.26 2.84
C ASN A 164 15.80 8.72 1.70
N ALA A 165 14.47 8.57 1.84
CA ALA A 165 13.54 8.96 0.80
C ALA A 165 13.64 10.48 0.52
N PRO A 166 13.75 10.91 -0.76
CA PRO A 166 13.80 12.32 -1.11
C PRO A 166 12.60 13.11 -0.55
N GLY A 167 12.85 14.30 -0.02
CA GLY A 167 11.81 15.16 0.55
C GLY A 167 11.32 14.75 1.95
N ARG A 168 11.76 13.61 2.49
CA ARG A 168 11.43 13.21 3.86
C ARG A 168 12.10 14.15 4.88
N LYS A 169 11.28 14.76 5.72
CA LYS A 169 11.70 15.66 6.82
C LYS A 169 11.17 15.10 8.13
N SER A 170 11.84 14.08 8.67
CA SER A 170 11.39 13.32 9.83
C SER A 170 12.56 12.83 10.69
N LYS A 171 12.36 12.85 12.01
CA LYS A 171 13.26 12.30 13.03
C LYS A 171 12.93 10.85 13.38
N ALA A 172 11.81 10.31 12.87
CA ALA A 172 11.42 8.93 13.13
C ALA A 172 12.46 7.94 12.59
N THR A 173 12.80 6.95 13.41
CA THR A 173 13.69 5.83 13.04
C THR A 173 13.03 4.47 13.23
N LEU A 174 11.87 4.45 13.88
CA LEU A 174 11.08 3.26 14.18
C LEU A 174 9.63 3.52 13.78
N ASP A 175 8.91 2.46 13.43
CA ASP A 175 7.46 2.43 13.40
C ASP A 175 6.97 1.65 14.62
N LEU A 176 6.05 2.26 15.38
CA LEU A 176 5.28 1.59 16.42
C LEU A 176 4.08 0.90 15.77
N VAL A 177 3.95 -0.41 16.01
CA VAL A 177 2.92 -1.26 15.43
C VAL A 177 2.11 -1.92 16.54
N PHE A 178 0.79 -1.80 16.49
CA PHE A 178 -0.14 -2.49 17.40
C PHE A 178 -1.43 -2.82 16.67
N VAL A 179 -2.24 -3.73 17.23
CA VAL A 179 -3.53 -4.13 16.64
C VAL A 179 -4.66 -3.36 17.31
N ALA A 180 -5.41 -2.61 16.52
CA ALA A 180 -6.70 -2.07 16.93
C ALA A 180 -7.76 -3.15 16.65
N THR A 181 -8.13 -3.91 17.67
CA THR A 181 -9.09 -5.02 17.54
C THR A 181 -10.53 -4.53 17.60
N GLU A 182 -11.41 -5.25 16.90
CA GLU A 182 -12.85 -5.07 16.92
C GLU A 182 -13.29 -3.61 16.69
N LEU A 183 -12.69 -2.93 15.70
CA LEU A 183 -13.11 -1.59 15.33
C LEU A 183 -14.56 -1.63 14.85
N PRO A 184 -15.49 -0.86 15.45
CA PRO A 184 -16.91 -0.94 15.12
C PRO A 184 -17.17 -0.50 13.69
N PRO A 185 -18.22 -1.02 13.03
CA PRO A 185 -18.61 -0.58 11.70
C PRO A 185 -18.96 0.90 11.70
N LEU A 186 -18.43 1.67 10.74
CA LEU A 186 -18.64 3.12 10.61
C LEU A 186 -18.36 3.90 11.91
N GLY A 187 -17.48 3.39 12.77
CA GLY A 187 -17.16 3.97 14.07
C GLY A 187 -15.65 4.04 14.33
N PHE A 188 -15.28 4.44 15.54
CA PHE A 188 -13.87 4.60 15.91
C PHE A 188 -13.57 4.05 17.30
N LYS A 189 -12.29 3.75 17.55
CA LYS A 189 -11.72 3.51 18.88
C LYS A 189 -10.52 4.41 19.10
N THR A 190 -10.25 4.71 20.37
CA THR A 190 -9.23 5.66 20.80
C THR A 190 -8.20 4.96 21.68
N PHE A 191 -6.93 5.05 21.29
CA PHE A 191 -5.82 4.40 21.97
C PHE A 191 -4.86 5.46 22.53
N TYR A 192 -4.36 5.24 23.75
CA TYR A 192 -3.41 6.14 24.39
C TYR A 192 -2.00 5.61 24.19
N VAL A 193 -1.10 6.46 23.68
CA VAL A 193 0.30 6.09 23.47
C VAL A 193 1.18 6.98 24.32
N THR A 194 2.01 6.34 25.15
CA THR A 194 2.95 7.02 26.06
C THR A 194 4.38 6.55 25.81
N LYS A 195 5.27 7.50 25.53
CA LYS A 195 6.72 7.30 25.50
C LYS A 195 7.26 7.29 26.93
N ARG A 196 8.03 6.27 27.27
CA ARG A 196 8.67 6.10 28.59
C ARG A 196 10.19 6.12 28.47
N SER A 197 10.84 6.63 29.51
CA SER A 197 12.29 6.75 29.62
C SER A 197 12.99 5.41 29.92
N LYS A 198 12.26 4.45 30.51
CA LYS A 198 12.77 3.10 30.82
C LYS A 198 11.75 2.03 30.37
N PRO A 199 12.21 0.87 29.88
CA PRO A 199 11.34 -0.28 29.67
C PRO A 199 10.81 -0.72 31.03
N LYS A 200 9.51 -1.01 31.14
CA LYS A 200 9.04 -1.84 32.26
C LYS A 200 9.66 -3.23 32.11
N LEU A 201 10.08 -3.83 33.22
CA LEU A 201 10.35 -5.27 33.27
C LEU A 201 9.11 -5.98 32.71
N SER A 202 9.30 -6.72 31.62
CA SER A 202 8.25 -7.52 31.00
C SER A 202 7.68 -8.45 32.07
N ARG A 203 6.40 -8.29 32.46
CA ARG A 203 5.69 -9.41 33.10
C ARG A 203 5.63 -10.50 32.05
N ASN A 204 5.98 -11.73 32.42
CA ASN A 204 5.76 -12.91 31.58
C ASN A 204 4.30 -12.95 31.15
N HIS A 205 3.99 -12.36 30.00
CA HIS A 205 2.72 -12.57 29.35
C HIS A 205 2.71 -14.04 28.96
N ARG A 206 1.72 -14.78 29.47
CA ARG A 206 1.44 -16.12 28.96
C ARG A 206 1.30 -15.97 27.45
N GLN A 207 2.25 -16.54 26.72
CA GLN A 207 2.26 -16.52 25.27
C GLN A 207 1.07 -17.37 24.84
N SER A 208 -0.08 -16.73 24.61
CA SER A 208 -1.20 -17.40 23.96
C SER A 208 -0.70 -17.83 22.58
N GLU A 209 -0.84 -19.11 22.26
CA GLU A 209 -0.41 -19.67 20.98
C GLU A 209 -1.28 -19.03 19.88
N ILE A 210 -0.76 -17.98 19.24
CA ILE A 210 -1.45 -17.32 18.14
C ILE A 210 -1.43 -18.30 16.96
N GLU A 211 -2.61 -18.83 16.59
CA GLU A 211 -2.76 -19.66 15.40
C GLU A 211 -2.34 -18.86 14.16
N GLN A 212 -1.14 -19.16 13.65
CA GLN A 212 -0.58 -18.46 12.50
C GLN A 212 -1.16 -19.05 11.21
N LYS A 213 -1.92 -18.25 10.45
CA LYS A 213 -2.56 -18.69 9.20
C LYS A 213 -1.64 -18.67 7.98
N THR A 214 -0.63 -17.81 8.03
CA THR A 214 0.24 -17.49 6.88
C THR A 214 1.71 -17.68 7.23
N PHE A 215 2.43 -18.45 6.42
CA PHE A 215 3.87 -18.66 6.53
C PHE A 215 4.57 -18.39 5.21
N VAL A 216 5.80 -17.87 5.28
CA VAL A 216 6.65 -17.64 4.12
C VAL A 216 8.00 -18.31 4.33
N LYS A 217 8.58 -18.85 3.26
CA LYS A 217 9.93 -19.44 3.27
C LYS A 217 10.80 -18.75 2.24
N PHE A 218 12.03 -18.46 2.63
CA PHE A 218 13.05 -17.83 1.79
C PHE A 218 14.17 -18.82 1.47
N SER A 219 14.75 -18.66 0.29
CA SER A 219 15.96 -19.38 -0.10
C SER A 219 17.16 -18.85 0.68
N ARG A 220 17.91 -19.76 1.31
CA ARG A 220 19.17 -19.43 2.01
C ARG A 220 20.31 -19.06 1.05
N ILE A 221 20.19 -19.43 -0.23
CA ILE A 221 21.25 -19.26 -1.23
C ILE A 221 21.23 -17.85 -1.83
N ASN A 222 20.04 -17.35 -2.18
CA ASN A 222 19.88 -16.09 -2.90
C ASN A 222 18.96 -15.08 -2.21
N GLY A 223 18.39 -15.42 -1.05
CA GLY A 223 17.54 -14.52 -0.27
C GLY A 223 16.13 -14.32 -0.82
N TYR A 224 15.78 -14.93 -1.95
CA TYR A 224 14.45 -14.77 -2.55
C TYR A 224 13.36 -15.53 -1.79
N LEU A 225 12.13 -15.00 -1.83
CA LEU A 225 10.94 -15.77 -1.46
C LEU A 225 10.90 -17.06 -2.30
N ASN A 226 10.58 -18.18 -1.68
CA ASN A 226 10.54 -19.49 -2.33
C ASN A 226 9.17 -20.17 -2.21
N LYS A 227 8.44 -19.92 -1.13
CA LYS A 227 7.15 -20.57 -0.86
C LYS A 227 6.30 -19.72 0.07
N ILE A 228 4.99 -19.68 -0.22
CA ILE A 228 3.96 -19.14 0.68
C ILE A 228 3.05 -20.30 1.08
N ILE A 229 2.61 -20.31 2.33
CA ILE A 229 1.62 -21.23 2.87
C ILE A 229 0.52 -20.39 3.50
N ILE A 230 -0.70 -20.47 2.99
CA ILE A 230 -1.87 -19.76 3.51
C ILE A 230 -2.96 -20.79 3.74
N ASN A 231 -3.56 -20.82 4.93
CA ASN A 231 -4.63 -21.76 5.28
C ASN A 231 -4.25 -23.21 4.92
N GLN A 232 -3.02 -23.62 5.28
CA GLN A 232 -2.43 -24.93 5.01
C GLN A 232 -2.20 -25.27 3.51
N LYS A 233 -2.63 -24.42 2.57
CA LYS A 233 -2.32 -24.57 1.14
C LYS A 233 -0.94 -23.98 0.85
N ALA A 234 -0.01 -24.82 0.41
CA ALA A 234 1.37 -24.43 0.10
C ALA A 234 1.57 -24.21 -1.41
N VAL A 235 2.07 -23.03 -1.78
CA VAL A 235 2.38 -22.68 -3.16
C VAL A 235 3.87 -22.30 -3.27
N PRO A 236 4.69 -23.06 -4.04
CA PRO A 236 6.01 -22.60 -4.45
C PRO A 236 5.83 -21.31 -5.27
N ILE A 237 6.37 -20.20 -4.77
CA ILE A 237 6.23 -18.89 -5.40
C ILE A 237 7.44 -18.02 -5.09
N ARG A 238 7.95 -17.33 -6.11
CA ARG A 238 9.05 -16.37 -6.00
C ARG A 238 8.57 -14.95 -6.31
N GLN A 239 8.99 -14.02 -5.47
CA GLN A 239 9.03 -12.56 -5.62
C GLN A 239 10.27 -12.04 -6.38
N GLU A 240 10.22 -11.57 -7.63
CA GLU A 240 11.42 -11.02 -8.29
C GLU A 240 11.15 -9.68 -9.00
N PHE A 241 12.17 -8.80 -9.08
CA PHE A 241 12.09 -7.57 -9.88
C PHE A 241 12.86 -7.70 -11.19
N TYR A 242 12.27 -7.16 -12.26
CA TYR A 242 12.87 -7.08 -13.58
C TYR A 242 12.62 -5.69 -14.18
N TYR A 243 13.24 -5.38 -15.31
CA TYR A 243 12.88 -4.21 -16.10
C TYR A 243 12.90 -4.46 -17.61
N TYR A 244 12.02 -3.80 -18.34
CA TYR A 244 12.08 -3.67 -19.78
C TYR A 244 12.86 -2.42 -20.17
N LYS A 245 13.63 -2.51 -21.26
CA LYS A 245 14.21 -1.35 -21.93
C LYS A 245 13.26 -0.89 -23.02
N SER A 246 12.98 0.40 -23.09
CA SER A 246 12.23 1.01 -24.18
C SER A 246 12.94 0.79 -25.53
N ALA A 247 12.15 0.58 -26.59
CA ALA A 247 12.64 0.47 -27.96
C ALA A 247 13.36 1.75 -28.43
N SER A 248 14.00 1.68 -29.59
CA SER A 248 14.66 2.82 -30.22
C SER A 248 14.54 2.81 -31.72
N LYS A 249 14.73 4.00 -32.30
CA LYS A 249 14.58 4.23 -33.74
C LYS A 249 15.37 3.18 -34.54
N PRO A 250 14.77 2.60 -35.61
CA PRO A 250 13.54 3.03 -36.28
C PRO A 250 12.23 2.60 -35.60
N LYS A 251 12.26 1.75 -34.57
CA LYS A 251 11.06 1.43 -33.78
C LYS A 251 10.67 2.62 -32.90
N GLU A 252 9.37 2.86 -32.77
CA GLU A 252 8.83 3.90 -31.90
C GLU A 252 9.21 3.60 -30.44
N PRO A 253 9.82 4.54 -29.70
CA PRO A 253 10.15 4.32 -28.29
C PRO A 253 8.89 4.27 -27.41
N SER A 254 8.98 3.64 -26.25
CA SER A 254 7.98 3.81 -25.19
C SER A 254 7.84 5.28 -24.75
N GLY A 255 6.67 5.63 -24.22
CA GLY A 255 6.38 6.93 -23.62
C GLY A 255 5.25 6.81 -22.59
N ALA A 256 4.65 7.94 -22.21
CA ALA A 256 3.57 7.96 -21.21
C ALA A 256 2.36 7.09 -21.60
N TYR A 257 2.08 6.99 -22.89
CA TYR A 257 0.97 6.19 -23.43
C TYR A 257 1.38 4.80 -23.89
N LEU A 258 2.50 4.71 -24.61
CA LEU A 258 2.91 3.53 -25.34
C LEU A 258 3.94 2.74 -24.55
N PHE A 259 3.63 1.48 -24.25
CA PHE A 259 4.62 0.50 -23.83
C PHE A 259 5.15 -0.25 -25.06
N ASN A 260 6.38 0.04 -25.48
CA ASN A 260 7.06 -0.64 -26.58
C ASN A 260 8.45 -1.13 -26.16
N PRO A 261 8.54 -2.35 -25.58
CA PRO A 261 9.81 -2.87 -25.12
C PRO A 261 10.72 -3.21 -26.31
N ALA A 262 12.02 -2.94 -26.19
CA ALA A 262 13.04 -3.30 -27.18
C ALA A 262 13.10 -4.82 -27.41
N HIS A 263 12.88 -5.60 -26.35
CA HIS A 263 12.89 -7.06 -26.35
C HIS A 263 11.77 -7.61 -25.48
N ASN A 264 11.26 -8.80 -25.82
CA ASN A 264 10.18 -9.46 -25.07
C ASN A 264 10.62 -10.05 -23.72
N ILE A 265 11.94 -10.19 -23.52
CA ILE A 265 12.51 -10.75 -22.29
C ILE A 265 13.03 -9.58 -21.46
N PRO A 266 12.50 -9.33 -20.24
CA PRO A 266 13.02 -8.29 -19.39
C PRO A 266 14.28 -8.74 -18.67
N ILE A 267 15.05 -7.76 -18.20
CA ILE A 267 16.34 -7.97 -17.55
C ILE A 267 16.12 -8.06 -16.05
N LYS A 268 16.65 -9.10 -15.42
CA LYS A 268 16.55 -9.31 -13.98
C LYS A 268 17.38 -8.27 -13.22
N ILE A 269 16.81 -7.72 -12.14
CA ILE A 269 17.45 -6.62 -11.40
C ILE A 269 18.57 -7.09 -10.47
N ALA A 270 18.41 -8.26 -9.84
CA ALA A 270 19.40 -8.78 -8.90
C ALA A 270 19.40 -10.31 -8.87
N GLU A 271 20.57 -10.94 -8.82
CA GLU A 271 20.66 -12.40 -8.66
C GLU A 271 20.53 -12.87 -7.21
N ARG A 272 20.86 -11.99 -6.26
CA ARG A 272 20.75 -12.23 -4.82
C ARG A 272 20.16 -11.01 -4.13
N VAL A 273 19.43 -11.24 -3.04
CA VAL A 273 18.75 -10.21 -2.26
C VAL A 273 19.23 -10.27 -0.83
N LYS A 274 19.55 -9.11 -0.24
CA LYS A 274 19.92 -9.01 1.17
C LYS A 274 18.67 -8.90 2.03
N ASN A 275 18.50 -9.81 2.98
CA ASN A 275 17.38 -9.83 3.90
C ASN A 275 17.79 -9.41 5.32
N LYS A 276 16.95 -8.62 5.98
CA LYS A 276 16.93 -8.47 7.44
C LYS A 276 15.57 -8.91 7.96
N PHE A 277 15.56 -9.80 8.96
CA PHE A 277 14.35 -10.36 9.52
C PHE A 277 14.03 -9.68 10.86
N TYR A 278 12.80 -9.21 10.99
CA TYR A 278 12.26 -8.65 12.23
C TYR A 278 11.05 -9.49 12.63
N ILE A 279 11.24 -10.36 13.60
CA ILE A 279 10.23 -11.31 14.05
C ILE A 279 9.66 -10.78 15.36
N GLY A 280 8.39 -10.43 15.38
CA GLY A 280 7.66 -10.17 16.61
C GLY A 280 6.24 -10.71 16.56
N GLU A 281 5.52 -10.52 17.65
CA GLU A 281 4.20 -11.13 17.86
C GLU A 281 3.08 -10.39 17.11
N VAL A 282 3.23 -9.09 16.88
CA VAL A 282 2.23 -8.29 16.14
C VAL A 282 2.46 -8.43 14.64
N VAL A 283 3.71 -8.37 14.19
CA VAL A 283 4.08 -8.46 12.78
C VAL A 283 5.46 -9.10 12.61
N LYS A 284 5.60 -9.90 11.55
CA LYS A 284 6.90 -10.37 11.06
C LYS A 284 7.22 -9.60 9.78
N GLU A 285 8.38 -8.96 9.73
CA GLU A 285 8.84 -8.22 8.54
C GLU A 285 10.14 -8.78 8.00
N ILE A 286 10.24 -8.82 6.67
CA ILE A 286 11.47 -9.13 5.95
C ILE A 286 11.80 -7.92 5.09
N HIS A 287 12.90 -7.27 5.46
CA HIS A 287 13.45 -6.11 4.78
C HIS A 287 14.43 -6.59 3.73
N GLN A 288 14.05 -6.46 2.46
CA GLN A 288 14.79 -6.89 1.29
C GLN A 288 15.43 -5.69 0.60
N THR A 289 16.74 -5.76 0.37
CA THR A 289 17.47 -4.81 -0.47
C THR A 289 17.97 -5.53 -1.71
N PHE A 290 17.49 -5.11 -2.88
CA PHE A 290 17.86 -5.69 -4.17
C PHE A 290 19.10 -4.99 -4.74
N ASN A 291 19.09 -3.66 -4.72
CA ASN A 291 20.22 -2.81 -5.11
C ASN A 291 20.07 -1.41 -4.46
N THR A 292 20.79 -0.41 -4.96
CA THR A 292 20.79 0.95 -4.42
C THR A 292 19.47 1.70 -4.60
N TRP A 293 18.63 1.31 -5.57
CA TRP A 293 17.41 2.02 -5.95
C TRP A 293 16.13 1.15 -5.83
N ILE A 294 16.24 -0.12 -5.43
CA ILE A 294 15.09 -1.01 -5.18
C ILE A 294 15.21 -1.71 -3.85
N SER A 295 14.14 -1.58 -3.06
CA SER A 295 13.93 -2.33 -1.83
C SER A 295 12.48 -2.75 -1.65
N GLN A 296 12.25 -3.75 -0.81
CA GLN A 296 10.93 -4.26 -0.48
C GLN A 296 10.85 -4.65 0.99
N ILE A 297 9.70 -4.44 1.60
CA ILE A 297 9.33 -4.95 2.92
C ILE A 297 8.22 -5.96 2.69
N ILE A 298 8.45 -7.22 3.07
CA ILE A 298 7.42 -8.26 3.11
C ILE A 298 6.89 -8.34 4.53
N ARG A 299 5.59 -8.15 4.73
CA ARG A 299 4.93 -8.22 6.04
C ARG A 299 4.03 -9.45 6.13
N ILE A 300 4.12 -10.14 7.25
CA ILE A 300 3.25 -11.25 7.62
C ILE A 300 2.58 -10.88 8.94
N TYR A 301 1.26 -10.76 8.88
CA TYR A 301 0.41 -10.57 10.04
C TYR A 301 -0.15 -11.93 10.45
N PRO A 302 0.03 -12.38 11.72
CA PRO A 302 -0.24 -13.77 12.11
C PRO A 302 -1.68 -14.25 11.82
N LYS A 303 -2.67 -13.36 11.98
CA LYS A 303 -4.10 -13.67 11.81
C LYS A 303 -4.61 -13.51 10.38
N GLU A 304 -3.81 -12.93 9.50
CA GLU A 304 -4.20 -12.63 8.12
C GLU A 304 -3.93 -13.78 7.17
N ASN A 305 -4.77 -13.90 6.15
CA ASN A 305 -4.66 -14.90 5.08
C ASN A 305 -4.02 -14.32 3.80
N PHE A 306 -3.15 -13.32 3.95
CA PHE A 306 -2.39 -12.71 2.87
C PHE A 306 -0.98 -12.33 3.33
N VAL A 307 -0.11 -12.03 2.37
CA VAL A 307 1.23 -11.49 2.60
C VAL A 307 1.29 -10.12 1.95
N GLU A 308 1.71 -9.10 2.69
CA GLU A 308 1.82 -7.74 2.16
C GLU A 308 3.21 -7.51 1.58
N PHE A 309 3.27 -7.04 0.34
CA PHE A 309 4.51 -6.64 -0.33
C PHE A 309 4.49 -5.13 -0.49
N ASN A 310 5.40 -4.44 0.20
CA ASN A 310 5.54 -2.99 0.08
C ASN A 310 6.91 -2.67 -0.52
N TRP A 311 6.93 -2.05 -1.69
CA TRP A 311 8.17 -1.78 -2.43
C TRP A 311 8.49 -0.29 -2.50
N SER A 312 9.76 0.02 -2.67
CA SER A 312 10.25 1.33 -3.07
C SER A 312 11.20 1.18 -4.24
N VAL A 313 10.93 1.93 -5.31
CA VAL A 313 11.68 1.94 -6.55
C VAL A 313 12.04 3.39 -6.85
N GLY A 314 13.33 3.67 -6.98
CA GLY A 314 13.84 4.99 -7.34
C GLY A 314 15.01 5.46 -6.47
N PRO A 315 15.70 6.54 -6.87
CA PRO A 315 15.64 7.10 -8.22
C PRO A 315 16.14 6.07 -9.25
N LEU A 316 15.50 6.00 -10.40
CA LEU A 316 15.99 5.14 -11.48
C LEU A 316 17.40 5.64 -11.88
N PRO A 317 18.38 4.74 -12.08
CA PRO A 317 19.74 5.14 -12.38
C PRO A 317 19.76 5.99 -13.66
N SER A 318 20.24 7.22 -13.58
CA SER A 318 20.42 8.07 -14.76
C SER A 318 21.53 7.46 -15.62
N THR A 319 21.14 6.75 -16.69
CA THR A 319 22.12 6.34 -17.68
C THR A 319 22.52 7.57 -18.47
N ASN A 320 23.60 8.24 -18.06
CA ASN A 320 24.15 9.47 -18.66
C ASN A 320 24.49 9.38 -20.17
N ARG A 321 24.15 8.28 -20.86
CA ARG A 321 24.41 8.07 -22.29
C ARG A 321 23.35 7.26 -23.05
N THR A 322 22.29 6.75 -22.41
CA THR A 322 21.25 6.00 -23.13
C THR A 322 19.87 6.60 -22.94
N ARG A 323 19.25 7.03 -24.05
CA ARG A 323 17.89 7.59 -24.13
C ARG A 323 16.79 6.53 -23.93
N HIS A 324 17.07 5.43 -23.21
CA HIS A 324 16.12 4.34 -23.04
C HIS A 324 15.42 4.49 -21.68
N SER A 325 14.11 4.71 -21.71
CA SER A 325 13.27 4.55 -20.50
C SER A 325 13.39 3.11 -19.97
N THR A 326 13.34 3.00 -18.65
CA THR A 326 13.46 1.75 -17.89
C THR A 326 12.16 1.49 -17.17
N GLU A 327 11.48 0.44 -17.57
CA GLU A 327 10.15 0.13 -17.06
C GLU A 327 10.25 -1.06 -16.11
N VAL A 328 10.15 -0.79 -14.82
CA VAL A 328 10.38 -1.76 -13.74
C VAL A 328 9.11 -2.55 -13.48
N ILE A 329 9.26 -3.88 -13.37
CA ILE A 329 8.17 -4.80 -13.05
C ILE A 329 8.49 -5.59 -11.77
N SER A 330 7.44 -5.88 -11.00
CA SER A 330 7.43 -6.91 -9.97
C SER A 330 6.77 -8.16 -10.54
N ARG A 331 7.49 -9.29 -10.53
CA ARG A 331 7.06 -10.55 -11.11
C ARG A 331 6.96 -11.64 -10.05
N PHE A 332 5.77 -12.20 -9.91
CA PHE A 332 5.45 -13.37 -9.10
C PHE A 332 5.52 -14.61 -9.97
N ILE A 333 6.36 -15.58 -9.59
CA ILE A 333 6.61 -16.81 -10.36
C ILE A 333 6.16 -17.99 -9.51
N SER A 334 5.03 -18.60 -9.87
CA SER A 334 4.48 -19.78 -9.20
C SER A 334 4.57 -21.03 -10.08
N SER A 335 4.32 -22.20 -9.49
CA SER A 335 4.28 -23.49 -10.20
C SER A 335 2.89 -23.84 -10.77
N LEU A 336 1.97 -22.88 -10.91
CA LEU A 336 0.61 -23.13 -11.40
C LEU A 336 0.60 -23.31 -12.92
N HIS A 337 -0.21 -24.25 -13.43
CA HIS A 337 -0.43 -24.43 -14.86
C HIS A 337 -1.69 -23.69 -15.30
N THR A 338 -1.54 -22.48 -15.83
CA THR A 338 -2.66 -21.55 -16.04
C THR A 338 -3.28 -21.60 -17.44
N ASN A 339 -2.71 -22.40 -18.34
CA ASN A 339 -3.18 -22.62 -19.71
C ASN A 339 -3.39 -21.30 -20.47
N ALA A 340 -2.36 -20.44 -20.47
CA ALA A 340 -2.35 -19.13 -21.13
C ALA A 340 -3.50 -18.19 -20.72
N THR A 341 -4.15 -18.45 -19.58
CA THR A 341 -5.31 -17.70 -19.10
C THR A 341 -4.99 -17.00 -17.78
N PHE A 342 -5.39 -15.74 -17.67
CA PHE A 342 -5.34 -14.96 -16.43
C PHE A 342 -6.55 -14.02 -16.37
N TYR A 343 -6.73 -13.34 -15.25
CA TYR A 343 -7.90 -12.48 -15.04
C TYR A 343 -7.48 -11.15 -14.44
N THR A 344 -8.01 -10.06 -14.97
CA THR A 344 -7.82 -8.71 -14.42
C THR A 344 -9.17 -8.08 -14.11
N ASP A 345 -9.22 -7.20 -13.12
CA ASP A 345 -10.46 -6.51 -12.78
C ASP A 345 -10.81 -5.40 -13.79
N SER A 346 -12.10 -5.08 -13.91
CA SER A 346 -12.59 -3.89 -14.59
C SER A 346 -13.02 -2.84 -13.56
N ASN A 347 -12.20 -1.82 -13.37
CA ASN A 347 -12.46 -0.68 -12.46
C ASN A 347 -12.82 -1.11 -11.02
N GLY A 348 -12.17 -2.15 -10.49
CA GLY A 348 -12.43 -2.66 -9.16
C GLY A 348 -13.68 -3.52 -9.01
N ARG A 349 -14.32 -3.91 -10.11
CA ARG A 349 -15.58 -4.67 -10.11
C ARG A 349 -15.38 -6.09 -10.63
N GLU A 350 -15.81 -6.36 -11.86
CA GLU A 350 -15.86 -7.68 -12.45
C GLU A 350 -14.47 -8.17 -12.86
N MET A 351 -14.27 -9.49 -12.81
CA MET A 351 -13.04 -10.12 -13.30
C MET A 351 -13.21 -10.50 -14.77
N MET A 352 -12.35 -9.94 -15.61
CA MET A 352 -12.32 -10.20 -17.04
C MET A 352 -11.31 -11.30 -17.35
N LYS A 353 -11.75 -12.35 -18.06
CA LYS A 353 -10.87 -13.41 -18.56
C LYS A 353 -9.99 -12.86 -19.68
N ARG A 354 -8.67 -13.07 -19.57
CA ARG A 354 -7.64 -12.71 -20.55
C ARG A 354 -6.96 -13.98 -21.03
N ILE A 355 -6.75 -14.09 -22.35
CA ILE A 355 -6.02 -15.19 -22.97
C ILE A 355 -4.86 -14.58 -23.75
N ILE A 356 -3.64 -15.07 -23.51
CA ILE A 356 -2.43 -14.56 -24.15
C ILE A 356 -2.58 -14.65 -25.68
N ASN A 357 -2.26 -13.56 -26.39
CA ASN A 357 -2.26 -13.46 -27.85
C ASN A 357 -3.61 -13.78 -28.52
N TRP A 358 -4.72 -13.61 -27.80
CA TRP A 358 -6.06 -13.88 -28.32
C TRP A 358 -6.99 -12.69 -28.15
N ARG A 359 -7.97 -12.58 -29.05
CA ARG A 359 -9.01 -11.56 -29.04
C ARG A 359 -10.36 -12.20 -29.38
N PRO A 360 -11.45 -11.82 -28.68
CA PRO A 360 -12.76 -12.43 -28.90
C PRO A 360 -13.40 -12.05 -30.23
N SER A 361 -13.12 -10.85 -30.74
CA SER A 361 -13.84 -10.28 -31.88
C SER A 361 -13.06 -10.29 -33.21
N TRP A 362 -11.77 -10.67 -33.22
CA TRP A 362 -10.99 -10.78 -34.45
C TRP A 362 -9.81 -11.74 -34.32
N LYS A 363 -9.28 -12.21 -35.46
CA LYS A 363 -8.04 -12.99 -35.52
C LYS A 363 -6.85 -12.06 -35.38
N LEU A 364 -6.18 -12.10 -34.22
CA LEU A 364 -5.03 -11.24 -33.92
C LEU A 364 -3.78 -11.66 -34.72
N ASN A 365 -3.17 -10.70 -35.42
CA ASN A 365 -1.78 -10.82 -35.87
C ASN A 365 -0.84 -10.32 -34.75
N VAL A 366 0.02 -11.18 -34.22
CA VAL A 366 0.83 -10.87 -33.04
C VAL A 366 2.12 -10.17 -33.45
N THR A 367 2.14 -8.84 -33.36
CA THR A 367 3.32 -8.02 -33.61
C THR A 367 4.06 -7.62 -32.33
N GLN A 368 3.33 -7.54 -31.21
CA GLN A 368 3.83 -7.12 -29.90
C GLN A 368 3.39 -8.10 -28.81
N PRO A 369 4.09 -9.24 -28.65
CA PRO A 369 3.66 -10.33 -27.77
C PRO A 369 3.78 -9.98 -26.27
N THR A 370 4.52 -8.92 -25.93
CA THR A 370 4.62 -8.42 -24.54
C THR A 370 3.55 -7.38 -24.27
N SER A 371 3.67 -6.18 -24.84
CA SER A 371 2.76 -5.07 -24.55
C SER A 371 1.32 -5.32 -25.01
N GLY A 372 1.12 -6.08 -26.09
CA GLY A 372 -0.21 -6.50 -26.54
C GLY A 372 -0.95 -7.42 -25.56
N ASN A 373 -0.31 -7.89 -24.49
CA ASN A 373 -0.93 -8.69 -23.44
C ASN A 373 -0.95 -7.98 -22.07
N TYR A 374 -0.58 -6.70 -22.00
CA TYR A 374 -0.77 -5.90 -20.79
C TYR A 374 -2.21 -5.40 -20.68
N TYR A 375 -2.75 -5.44 -19.47
CA TYR A 375 -4.10 -4.98 -19.16
C TYR A 375 -4.08 -4.08 -17.91
N PRO A 376 -5.07 -3.18 -17.76
CA PRO A 376 -5.26 -2.46 -16.51
C PRO A 376 -5.53 -3.43 -15.36
N VAL A 377 -4.86 -3.20 -14.24
CA VAL A 377 -5.10 -3.83 -12.94
C VAL A 377 -5.40 -2.69 -11.98
N THR A 378 -6.68 -2.44 -11.72
CA THR A 378 -7.10 -1.33 -10.84
C THR A 378 -7.21 -1.75 -9.38
N THR A 379 -7.45 -3.04 -9.12
CA THR A 379 -7.52 -3.59 -7.76
C THR A 379 -6.93 -4.99 -7.64
N LYS A 380 -7.02 -5.85 -8.67
CA LYS A 380 -6.54 -7.23 -8.58
C LYS A 380 -6.31 -7.91 -9.92
N ILE A 381 -5.27 -8.75 -9.94
CA ILE A 381 -4.96 -9.71 -11.01
C ILE A 381 -4.85 -11.10 -10.39
N LEU A 382 -5.34 -12.13 -11.08
CA LEU A 382 -5.23 -13.50 -10.59
C LEU A 382 -4.98 -14.51 -11.71
N ILE A 383 -4.41 -15.64 -11.31
CA ILE A 383 -4.19 -16.83 -12.12
C ILE A 383 -4.77 -18.05 -11.41
N ARG A 384 -5.26 -19.02 -12.18
CA ARG A 384 -5.86 -20.26 -11.67
C ARG A 384 -5.22 -21.47 -12.32
N ASP A 385 -4.96 -22.51 -11.53
CA ASP A 385 -4.65 -23.83 -12.04
C ASP A 385 -5.95 -24.65 -12.09
N PRO A 386 -6.51 -24.92 -13.28
CA PRO A 386 -7.79 -25.60 -13.42
C PRO A 386 -7.74 -27.06 -12.97
N LYS A 387 -6.54 -27.64 -12.79
CA LYS A 387 -6.38 -29.03 -12.34
C LYS A 387 -6.15 -29.15 -10.83
N LYS A 388 -5.68 -28.10 -10.16
CA LYS A 388 -5.27 -28.15 -8.75
C LYS A 388 -6.20 -27.41 -7.78
N ASP A 389 -7.27 -26.78 -8.26
CA ASP A 389 -8.13 -25.88 -7.46
C ASP A 389 -7.30 -24.90 -6.60
N LEU A 390 -6.30 -24.30 -7.25
CA LEU A 390 -5.40 -23.32 -6.67
C LEU A 390 -5.47 -22.02 -7.46
N GLU A 391 -5.59 -20.92 -6.73
CA GLU A 391 -5.58 -19.57 -7.26
C GLU A 391 -4.46 -18.78 -6.58
N VAL A 392 -3.77 -17.96 -7.37
CA VAL A 392 -2.89 -16.91 -6.85
C VAL A 392 -3.47 -15.58 -7.31
N ALA A 393 -3.82 -14.73 -6.34
CA ALA A 393 -4.31 -13.38 -6.58
C ALA A 393 -3.35 -12.36 -5.98
N ILE A 394 -3.06 -11.31 -6.74
CA ILE A 394 -2.30 -10.14 -6.30
C ILE A 394 -3.26 -8.96 -6.29
N LEU A 395 -3.40 -8.32 -5.13
CA LEU A 395 -4.21 -7.12 -4.94
C LEU A 395 -3.29 -5.90 -4.93
N THR A 396 -3.68 -4.83 -5.62
CA THR A 396 -2.86 -3.63 -5.79
C THR A 396 -3.38 -2.48 -4.94
N ASP A 397 -2.47 -1.61 -4.49
CA ASP A 397 -2.81 -0.39 -3.74
C ASP A 397 -3.14 0.80 -4.66
N ARG A 398 -2.97 0.62 -5.97
CA ARG A 398 -3.20 1.61 -7.02
C ARG A 398 -3.37 0.93 -8.38
N ALA A 399 -3.75 1.71 -9.39
CA ALA A 399 -3.82 1.23 -10.77
C ALA A 399 -2.41 0.92 -11.33
N GLN A 400 -2.26 -0.23 -11.98
CA GLN A 400 -1.01 -0.65 -12.60
C GLN A 400 -1.29 -1.36 -13.93
N GLY A 401 -0.30 -1.41 -14.81
CA GLY A 401 -0.31 -2.35 -15.93
C GLY A 401 0.12 -3.73 -15.45
N GLY A 402 -0.60 -4.79 -15.82
CA GLY A 402 -0.27 -6.15 -15.42
C GLY A 402 -0.59 -7.21 -16.47
N THR A 403 0.07 -8.36 -16.37
CA THR A 403 -0.10 -9.48 -17.30
C THR A 403 0.35 -10.82 -16.70
N SER A 404 0.17 -11.90 -17.46
CA SER A 404 0.69 -13.24 -17.23
C SER A 404 1.21 -13.79 -18.56
N LEU A 405 2.47 -13.51 -18.90
CA LEU A 405 3.07 -13.92 -20.20
C LEU A 405 3.48 -15.40 -20.25
N HIS A 406 3.59 -16.04 -19.09
CA HIS A 406 3.96 -17.45 -18.96
C HIS A 406 3.08 -18.13 -17.92
N ASN A 407 2.94 -19.46 -18.04
CA ASN A 407 2.19 -20.25 -17.07
C ASN A 407 2.70 -19.99 -15.64
N GLY A 408 1.77 -19.74 -14.73
CA GLY A 408 2.09 -19.56 -13.31
C GLY A 408 2.71 -18.20 -12.97
N HIS A 409 2.88 -17.30 -13.93
CA HIS A 409 3.50 -15.99 -13.70
C HIS A 409 2.43 -14.90 -13.59
N ILE A 410 2.65 -13.92 -12.71
CA ILE A 410 1.96 -12.63 -12.72
C ILE A 410 3.06 -11.57 -12.73
N GLU A 411 2.93 -10.54 -13.56
CA GLU A 411 3.76 -9.35 -13.45
C GLU A 411 2.94 -8.08 -13.41
N LEU A 412 3.46 -7.10 -12.67
CA LEU A 412 2.90 -5.77 -12.51
C LEU A 412 4.01 -4.76 -12.80
N MET A 413 3.73 -3.79 -13.66
CA MET A 413 4.60 -2.65 -13.88
C MET A 413 4.46 -1.68 -12.70
N VAL A 414 5.57 -1.41 -12.03
CA VAL A 414 5.61 -0.67 -10.76
C VAL A 414 6.25 0.71 -10.87
N CYS A 415 7.03 0.97 -11.93
CA CYS A 415 7.65 2.26 -12.24
C CYS A 415 7.98 2.33 -13.74
N ILE A 416 7.88 3.51 -14.36
CA ILE A 416 8.18 3.78 -15.77
C ILE A 416 9.22 4.92 -15.85
#